data_AF-S7TD83-F1
#
_entry.id   AF-S7TD83-F1
#
_cell.length_a   1.000
_cell.length_b   1.000
_cell.length_c   1.000
_cell.angle_alpha   90.00
_cell.angle_beta   90.00
_cell.angle_gamma   90.00
#
_symmetry.space_group_name_H-M   'P 1'
#
loop_
_entity.id
_entity.type
_entity.pdbx_description
1 polymer ?
#
loop_
_entity_poly.entity_id
_entity_poly.type
_entity_poly.pdbx_seq_one_letter_code
_entity_poly.pdbx_strand_id
1 'polypeptide(L)'
;GELTAIYVPDTQDEAMRDLSRAREDAVVAGRKAKQRLNAFLLRHGITYSGKTKWSKAYFNWLSDIAMPHPAQQIAFQEYIDAVHESLDRIERLTEQIRQMVPAWRLADVVEALQAARGVSLIVAVTLLSEIGDLNRFQHPRQLMAYLGLVPSEHSSGGSIKRGGITKTGNSHARRALIEAAWAYRMQPRVSRVLIKRQENLSDPVRQVAWKAQLRLCAKYRRIMAKGKPKQVVITAIARELSAFLWAIAKQLQPVT
;
A
#
# COMPACT_ATOMS: atom_id res chain seq x y z
N GLY A 1 -21.59 -20.23 -25.92
CA GLY A 1 -20.59 -19.43 -25.18
C GLY A 1 -20.84 -19.65 -23.71
N GLU A 2 -19.88 -20.21 -23.00
CA GLU A 2 -20.01 -20.42 -21.56
C GLU A 2 -19.82 -19.07 -20.84
N LEU A 3 -20.87 -18.60 -20.19
CA LEU A 3 -20.80 -17.40 -19.35
C LEU A 3 -19.96 -17.74 -18.12
N THR A 4 -18.80 -17.11 -17.98
CA THR A 4 -18.00 -17.22 -16.75
C THR A 4 -18.68 -16.42 -15.66
N ALA A 5 -19.04 -17.08 -14.55
CA ALA A 5 -19.65 -16.41 -13.40
C ALA A 5 -18.77 -15.26 -12.92
N ILE A 6 -19.35 -14.06 -12.79
CA ILE A 6 -18.67 -12.87 -12.27
C ILE A 6 -18.81 -12.90 -10.75
N TYR A 7 -17.71 -12.67 -10.04
CA TYR A 7 -17.75 -12.50 -8.59
C TYR A 7 -18.49 -11.22 -8.24
N VAL A 8 -19.53 -11.36 -7.42
CA VAL A 8 -20.24 -10.24 -6.79
C VAL A 8 -19.64 -10.03 -5.39
N PRO A 9 -19.10 -8.84 -5.08
CA PRO A 9 -18.61 -8.55 -3.74
C PRO A 9 -19.70 -8.65 -2.67
N ASP A 10 -19.30 -9.09 -1.48
CA ASP A 10 -20.18 -9.06 -0.32
C ASP A 10 -20.42 -7.61 0.13
N THR A 11 -21.64 -7.29 0.57
CA THR A 11 -22.01 -5.94 1.02
C THR A 11 -21.10 -5.38 2.12
N GLN A 12 -20.56 -6.23 3.00
CA GLN A 12 -19.60 -5.82 4.02
C GLN A 12 -18.25 -5.44 3.41
N ASP A 13 -17.81 -6.14 2.36
CA ASP A 13 -16.57 -5.81 1.65
C ASP A 13 -16.70 -4.47 0.93
N GLU A 14 -17.88 -4.18 0.37
CA GLU A 14 -18.18 -2.91 -0.30
C GLU A 14 -18.18 -1.74 0.70
N ALA A 15 -18.83 -1.92 1.85
CA ALA A 15 -18.80 -0.92 2.92
C ALA A 15 -17.36 -0.62 3.40
N MET A 16 -16.54 -1.66 3.58
CA MET A 16 -15.12 -1.50 3.92
C MET A 16 -14.30 -0.85 2.79
N ARG A 17 -14.69 -1.09 1.53
CA ARG A 17 -14.08 -0.45 0.36
C ARG A 17 -14.34 1.05 0.36
N ASP A 18 -15.56 1.48 0.64
CA ASP A 18 -15.91 2.90 0.71
C ASP A 18 -15.10 3.61 1.78
N LEU A 19 -14.97 3.01 2.97
CA LEU A 19 -14.16 3.57 4.05
C LEU A 19 -12.66 3.61 3.67
N SER A 20 -12.14 2.56 3.03
CA SER A 20 -10.76 2.51 2.54
C SER A 20 -10.47 3.58 1.49
N ARG A 21 -11.40 3.79 0.55
CA ARG A 21 -11.30 4.81 -0.50
C ARG A 21 -11.44 6.23 0.04
N ALA A 22 -12.36 6.48 0.98
CA ALA A 22 -12.47 7.77 1.66
C ALA A 22 -11.17 8.16 2.35
N ARG A 23 -10.47 7.19 2.96
CA ARG A 23 -9.13 7.40 3.51
C ARG A 23 -8.10 7.73 2.43
N GLU A 24 -8.13 7.02 1.30
CA GLU A 24 -7.25 7.32 0.17
C GLU A 24 -7.46 8.73 -0.38
N ASP A 25 -8.71 9.18 -0.53
CA ASP A 25 -9.04 10.52 -0.95
C ASP A 25 -8.50 11.57 0.02
N ALA A 26 -8.59 11.32 1.34
CA ALA A 26 -7.98 12.18 2.34
C ALA A 26 -6.45 12.23 2.21
N VAL A 27 -5.78 11.10 1.90
CA VAL A 27 -4.33 11.08 1.63
C VAL A 27 -3.99 11.90 0.39
N VAL A 28 -4.79 11.83 -0.67
CA VAL A 28 -4.60 12.62 -1.90
C VAL A 28 -4.79 14.10 -1.61
N ALA A 29 -5.83 14.48 -0.86
CA ALA A 29 -6.06 15.85 -0.43
C ALA A 29 -4.88 16.39 0.41
N GLY A 30 -4.42 15.61 1.40
CA GLY A 30 -3.27 15.99 2.22
C GLY A 30 -1.98 16.14 1.42
N ARG A 31 -1.74 15.31 0.41
CA ARG A 31 -0.61 15.49 -0.51
C ARG A 31 -0.72 16.82 -1.27
N LYS A 32 -1.91 17.18 -1.77
CA LYS A 32 -2.13 18.45 -2.48
C LYS A 32 -1.94 19.65 -1.55
N ALA A 33 -2.46 19.60 -0.32
CA ALA A 33 -2.25 20.65 0.69
C ALA A 33 -0.76 20.87 0.98
N LYS A 34 -0.03 19.78 1.22
CA LYS A 34 1.43 19.77 1.39
C LYS A 34 2.18 20.37 0.20
N GLN A 35 1.75 20.09 -1.03
CA GLN A 35 2.35 20.66 -2.24
C GLN A 35 2.09 22.17 -2.35
N ARG A 36 0.88 22.63 -2.03
CA ARG A 36 0.52 24.06 -2.03
C ARG A 36 1.36 24.85 -1.02
N LEU A 37 1.50 24.35 0.20
CA LEU A 37 2.36 24.95 1.23
C LEU A 37 3.83 25.02 0.79
N ASN A 38 4.38 23.94 0.22
CA ASN A 38 5.74 23.97 -0.31
C ASN A 38 5.90 24.96 -1.47
N ALA A 39 4.91 25.05 -2.36
CA ALA A 39 4.95 26.00 -3.47
C ALA A 39 4.86 27.45 -2.96
N PHE A 40 4.08 27.71 -1.93
CA PHE A 40 4.02 29.01 -1.26
C PHE A 40 5.39 29.39 -0.70
N LEU A 41 6.00 28.53 0.13
CA LEU A 41 7.33 28.76 0.69
C LEU A 41 8.39 29.00 -0.39
N LEU A 42 8.36 28.19 -1.47
CA LEU A 42 9.30 28.31 -2.58
C LEU A 42 9.20 29.66 -3.29
N ARG A 43 7.98 30.19 -3.53
CA ARG A 43 7.79 31.50 -4.15
C ARG A 43 8.35 32.65 -3.31
N HIS A 44 8.45 32.46 -2.00
CA HIS A 44 9.04 33.43 -1.07
C HIS A 44 10.51 33.15 -0.76
N GLY A 45 11.15 32.19 -1.45
CA GLY A 45 12.56 31.83 -1.23
C GLY A 45 12.82 31.15 0.12
N ILE A 46 11.77 30.71 0.83
CA ILE A 46 11.90 30.13 2.16
C ILE A 46 12.16 28.63 2.04
N THR A 47 13.31 28.19 2.55
CA THR A 47 13.74 26.79 2.47
C THR A 47 13.99 26.20 3.85
N TYR A 48 13.57 24.96 4.03
CA TYR A 48 13.80 24.22 5.27
C TYR A 48 15.14 23.49 5.20
N SER A 49 16.05 23.81 6.12
CA SER A 49 17.39 23.20 6.23
C SER A 49 17.42 21.95 7.13
N GLY A 50 16.33 21.61 7.79
CA GLY A 50 16.27 20.44 8.67
C GLY A 50 16.16 19.11 7.92
N LYS A 51 16.31 18.00 8.67
CA LYS A 51 16.43 16.65 8.09
C LYS A 51 15.18 16.14 7.38
N THR A 52 13.99 16.41 7.92
CA THR A 52 12.75 15.78 7.42
C THR A 52 11.54 16.70 7.58
N LYS A 53 10.85 16.96 6.45
CA LYS A 53 9.60 17.73 6.40
C LYS A 53 8.45 16.96 7.06
N TRP A 54 7.42 17.69 7.48
CA TRP A 54 6.19 17.16 8.12
C TRP A 54 6.41 16.49 9.49
N SER A 55 7.57 16.71 10.10
CA SER A 55 7.85 16.33 11.48
C SER A 55 7.40 17.43 12.44
N LYS A 56 7.36 17.14 13.75
CA LYS A 56 7.15 18.17 14.77
C LYS A 56 8.15 19.33 14.62
N ALA A 57 9.42 19.03 14.35
CA ALA A 57 10.44 20.04 14.12
C ALA A 57 10.17 20.89 12.86
N TYR A 58 9.58 20.31 11.81
CA TYR A 58 9.17 21.07 10.63
C TYR A 58 8.01 22.02 10.93
N PHE A 59 7.00 21.59 11.70
CA PHE A 59 5.88 22.45 12.09
C PHE A 59 6.29 23.56 13.07
N ASN A 60 7.20 23.27 14.00
CA ASN A 60 7.80 24.31 14.84
C ASN A 60 8.51 25.36 13.98
N TRP A 61 9.36 24.92 13.05
CA TRP A 61 10.02 25.83 12.10
C TRP A 61 9.03 26.66 11.26
N LEU A 62 7.93 26.06 10.82
CA LEU A 62 6.89 26.81 10.11
C LEU A 62 6.30 27.93 10.98
N SER A 63 6.16 27.68 12.29
CA SER A 63 5.61 28.64 13.25
C SER A 63 6.56 29.81 13.53
N ASP A 64 7.87 29.62 13.31
CA ASP A 64 8.89 30.67 13.49
C ASP A 64 8.95 31.64 12.30
N ILE A 65 8.26 31.34 11.19
CA ILE A 65 8.28 32.18 9.99
C ILE A 65 7.30 33.35 10.14
N ALA A 66 7.84 34.56 10.09
CA ALA A 66 7.07 35.79 9.95
C ALA A 66 7.09 36.28 8.50
N MET A 67 5.92 36.50 7.93
CA MET A 67 5.78 37.06 6.58
C MET A 67 5.86 38.60 6.60
N PRO A 68 6.48 39.25 5.60
CA PRO A 68 6.62 40.71 5.56
C PRO A 68 5.30 41.49 5.52
N HIS A 69 4.21 40.86 5.05
CA HIS A 69 2.90 41.49 4.91
C HIS A 69 1.80 40.68 5.61
N PRO A 70 0.83 41.33 6.28
CA PRO A 70 -0.26 40.64 6.97
C PRO A 70 -1.05 39.66 6.08
N ALA A 71 -1.34 40.05 4.84
CA ALA A 71 -2.06 39.18 3.90
C ALA A 71 -1.29 37.89 3.58
N GLN A 72 0.04 37.95 3.53
CA GLN A 72 0.88 36.77 3.31
C GLN A 72 0.91 35.88 4.55
N GLN A 73 0.95 36.46 5.76
CA GLN A 73 0.91 35.71 7.02
C GLN A 73 -0.40 34.92 7.14
N ILE A 74 -1.54 35.55 6.82
CA ILE A 74 -2.85 34.90 6.81
C ILE A 74 -2.86 33.75 5.80
N ALA A 75 -2.48 34.00 4.55
CA ALA A 75 -2.44 32.95 3.52
C ALA A 75 -1.51 31.79 3.90
N PHE A 76 -0.37 32.08 4.54
CA PHE A 76 0.56 31.07 5.02
C PHE A 76 -0.06 30.19 6.10
N GLN A 77 -0.74 30.80 7.08
CA GLN A 77 -1.44 30.09 8.14
C GLN A 77 -2.55 29.18 7.58
N GLU A 78 -3.36 29.67 6.64
CA GLU A 78 -4.39 28.85 5.97
C GLU A 78 -3.80 27.62 5.24
N TYR A 79 -2.61 27.75 4.63
CA TYR A 79 -1.95 26.60 4.03
C TYR A 79 -1.43 25.60 5.07
N ILE A 80 -0.99 26.06 6.24
CA ILE A 80 -0.59 25.20 7.36
C ILE A 80 -1.82 24.44 7.89
N ASP A 81 -2.92 25.15 8.13
CA ASP A 81 -4.15 24.58 8.68
C ASP A 81 -4.76 23.54 7.73
N ALA A 82 -4.79 23.82 6.42
CA ALA A 82 -5.19 22.83 5.42
C ALA A 82 -4.34 21.55 5.44
N VAL A 83 -3.06 21.63 5.82
CA VAL A 83 -2.23 20.43 6.04
C VAL A 83 -2.64 19.72 7.32
N HIS A 84 -2.83 20.43 8.43
CA HIS A 84 -3.25 19.84 9.72
C HIS A 84 -4.61 19.12 9.59
N GLU A 85 -5.63 19.79 9.07
CA GLU A 85 -6.96 19.21 8.85
C GLU A 85 -6.91 17.92 8.01
N SER A 86 -6.06 17.92 6.98
CA SER A 86 -5.87 16.75 6.14
C SER A 86 -5.21 15.60 6.90
N LEU A 87 -4.21 15.87 7.74
CA LEU A 87 -3.55 14.87 8.58
C LEU A 87 -4.51 14.29 9.61
N ASP A 88 -5.29 15.13 10.27
CA ASP A 88 -6.29 14.73 11.26
C ASP A 88 -7.39 13.88 10.62
N ARG A 89 -7.84 14.26 9.41
CA ARG A 89 -8.82 13.46 8.66
C ARG A 89 -8.27 12.09 8.29
N ILE A 90 -7.01 11.99 7.87
CA ILE A 90 -6.36 10.71 7.56
C ILE A 90 -6.28 9.84 8.82
N GLU A 91 -5.90 10.42 9.97
CA GLU A 91 -5.79 9.67 11.22
C GLU A 91 -7.16 9.19 11.71
N ARG A 92 -8.16 10.08 11.72
CA ARG A 92 -9.55 9.73 12.06
C ARG A 92 -10.07 8.57 11.22
N LEU A 93 -9.88 8.61 9.89
CA LEU A 93 -10.30 7.52 9.01
C LEU A 93 -9.47 6.23 9.21
N THR A 94 -8.18 6.37 9.54
CA THR A 94 -7.32 5.22 9.89
C THR A 94 -7.85 4.51 11.14
N GLU A 95 -8.27 5.28 12.14
CA GLU A 95 -8.79 4.74 13.38
C GLU A 95 -10.19 4.14 13.21
N GLN A 96 -11.06 4.75 12.39
CA GLN A 96 -12.34 4.13 12.02
C GLN A 96 -12.13 2.77 11.32
N ILE A 97 -11.16 2.66 10.40
CA ILE A 97 -10.81 1.36 9.79
C ILE A 97 -10.37 0.36 10.87
N ARG A 98 -9.50 0.77 11.80
CA ARG A 98 -9.04 -0.10 12.89
C ARG A 98 -10.20 -0.62 13.75
N GLN A 99 -11.17 0.23 14.04
CA GLN A 99 -12.35 -0.12 14.85
C GLN A 99 -13.32 -1.04 14.12
N MET A 100 -13.45 -0.92 12.80
CA MET A 100 -14.37 -1.75 12.00
C MET A 100 -13.80 -3.13 11.65
N VAL A 101 -12.47 -3.27 11.52
CA VAL A 101 -11.83 -4.54 11.11
C VAL A 101 -12.23 -5.74 11.97
N PRO A 102 -12.28 -5.68 13.32
CA PRO A 102 -12.64 -6.84 14.14
C PRO A 102 -14.03 -7.43 13.84
N ALA A 103 -14.97 -6.60 13.38
CA ALA A 103 -16.32 -7.03 13.04
C ALA A 103 -16.48 -7.45 11.55
N TRP A 104 -15.45 -7.22 10.73
CA TRP A 104 -15.50 -7.57 9.32
C TRP A 104 -15.22 -9.07 9.13
N ARG A 105 -16.01 -9.74 8.28
CA ARG A 105 -15.86 -11.16 7.95
C ARG A 105 -14.46 -11.61 7.49
N LEU A 106 -13.60 -10.66 7.06
CA LEU A 106 -12.21 -10.92 6.63
C LEU A 106 -11.16 -10.56 7.70
N ALA A 107 -11.55 -10.32 8.96
CA ALA A 107 -10.68 -9.91 10.05
C ALA A 107 -9.43 -10.81 10.19
N ASP A 108 -9.60 -12.13 10.25
CA ASP A 108 -8.50 -13.08 10.39
C ASP A 108 -7.53 -13.03 9.20
N VAL A 109 -8.07 -12.82 8.00
CA VAL A 109 -7.26 -12.64 6.79
C VAL A 109 -6.49 -11.32 6.87
N VAL A 110 -7.12 -10.23 7.32
CA VAL A 110 -6.45 -8.94 7.55
C VAL A 110 -5.29 -9.09 8.54
N GLU A 111 -5.48 -9.82 9.64
CA GLU A 111 -4.43 -10.06 10.64
C GLU A 111 -3.29 -10.90 10.04
N ALA A 112 -3.62 -12.03 9.39
CA ALA A 112 -2.61 -12.92 8.81
C ALA A 112 -1.78 -12.24 7.71
N LEU A 113 -2.39 -11.43 6.84
CA LEU A 113 -1.67 -10.71 5.79
C LEU A 113 -0.65 -9.71 6.37
N GLN A 114 -0.88 -9.18 7.57
CA GLN A 114 0.05 -8.26 8.24
C GLN A 114 1.34 -8.95 8.76
N ALA A 115 1.40 -10.29 8.71
CA ALA A 115 2.65 -11.03 8.90
C ALA A 115 3.70 -10.71 7.83
N ALA A 116 3.26 -10.34 6.62
CA ALA A 116 4.13 -10.00 5.52
C ALA A 116 4.74 -8.60 5.70
N ARG A 117 6.05 -8.50 5.53
CA ARG A 117 6.76 -7.22 5.64
C ARG A 117 6.21 -6.21 4.62
N GLY A 118 5.91 -5.00 5.09
CA GLY A 118 5.38 -3.92 4.24
C GLY A 118 3.86 -3.96 4.08
N VAL A 119 3.20 -5.05 4.49
CA VAL A 119 1.74 -5.13 4.57
C VAL A 119 1.32 -4.68 5.98
N SER A 120 0.80 -3.47 6.08
CA SER A 120 0.16 -2.94 7.28
C SER A 120 -1.36 -3.09 7.19
N LEU A 121 -2.07 -2.79 8.28
CA LEU A 121 -3.53 -2.74 8.34
C LEU A 121 -4.15 -2.13 7.09
N ILE A 122 -3.73 -0.91 6.72
CA ILE A 122 -4.30 -0.21 5.55
C ILE A 122 -4.04 -0.96 4.25
N VAL A 123 -2.84 -1.52 4.05
CA VAL A 123 -2.55 -2.31 2.85
C VAL A 123 -3.43 -3.56 2.80
N ALA A 124 -3.57 -4.27 3.91
CA ALA A 124 -4.39 -5.48 4.00
C ALA A 124 -5.88 -5.17 3.74
N VAL A 125 -6.42 -4.14 4.38
CA VAL A 125 -7.82 -3.70 4.20
C VAL A 125 -8.08 -3.23 2.78
N THR A 126 -7.20 -2.39 2.20
CA THR A 126 -7.34 -1.95 0.80
C THR A 126 -7.30 -3.16 -0.16
N LEU A 127 -6.45 -4.16 0.10
CA LEU A 127 -6.42 -5.35 -0.75
C LEU A 127 -7.70 -6.17 -0.66
N LEU A 128 -8.13 -6.50 0.55
CA LEU A 128 -9.26 -7.40 0.76
C LEU A 128 -10.60 -6.73 0.41
N SER A 129 -10.75 -5.41 0.61
CA SER A 129 -11.98 -4.70 0.22
C SER A 129 -12.12 -4.56 -1.30
N GLU A 130 -11.00 -4.45 -2.03
CA GLU A 130 -11.01 -4.30 -3.49
C GLU A 130 -11.06 -5.65 -4.25
N ILE A 131 -10.58 -6.73 -3.62
CA ILE A 131 -10.43 -8.05 -4.25
C ILE A 131 -11.45 -9.06 -3.72
N GLY A 132 -11.90 -8.89 -2.48
CA GLY A 132 -12.61 -9.90 -1.71
C GLY A 132 -11.68 -10.98 -1.16
N ASP A 133 -12.26 -12.12 -0.79
CA ASP A 133 -11.51 -13.27 -0.30
C ASP A 133 -10.48 -13.76 -1.35
N LEU A 134 -9.22 -13.88 -0.95
CA LEU A 134 -8.15 -14.37 -1.82
C LEU A 134 -8.30 -15.86 -2.17
N ASN A 135 -9.09 -16.61 -1.42
CA ASN A 135 -9.34 -18.03 -1.66
C ASN A 135 -10.13 -18.30 -2.94
N ARG A 136 -10.85 -17.30 -3.49
CA ARG A 136 -11.53 -17.39 -4.78
C ARG A 136 -10.58 -17.65 -5.96
N PHE A 137 -9.29 -17.34 -5.79
CA PHE A 137 -8.28 -17.64 -6.80
C PHE A 137 -7.73 -19.04 -6.54
N GLN A 138 -7.86 -19.94 -7.53
CA GLN A 138 -7.33 -21.30 -7.44
C GLN A 138 -5.79 -21.33 -7.48
N HIS A 139 -5.19 -20.34 -8.15
CA HIS A 139 -3.75 -20.27 -8.31
C HIS A 139 -3.26 -18.82 -8.16
N PRO A 140 -2.10 -18.56 -7.52
CA PRO A 140 -1.61 -17.20 -7.28
C PRO A 140 -1.36 -16.39 -8.56
N ARG A 141 -1.12 -17.05 -9.70
CA ARG A 141 -1.01 -16.39 -11.01
C ARG A 141 -2.32 -15.71 -11.45
N GLN A 142 -3.47 -16.25 -11.07
CA GLN A 142 -4.77 -15.62 -11.35
C GLN A 142 -4.88 -14.29 -10.59
N LEU A 143 -4.47 -14.26 -9.31
CA LEU A 143 -4.41 -13.04 -8.52
C LEU A 143 -3.44 -12.01 -9.12
N MET A 144 -2.23 -12.44 -9.54
CA MET A 144 -1.28 -11.54 -10.20
C MET A 144 -1.86 -10.90 -11.46
N ALA A 145 -2.61 -11.67 -12.26
CA ALA A 145 -3.25 -11.21 -13.48
C ALA A 145 -4.40 -10.25 -13.17
N TYR A 146 -5.25 -10.58 -12.19
CA TYR A 146 -6.34 -9.73 -11.71
C TYR A 146 -5.86 -8.36 -11.22
N LEU A 147 -4.70 -8.32 -10.59
CA LEU A 147 -4.06 -7.07 -10.14
C LEU A 147 -3.39 -6.27 -11.27
N GLY A 148 -3.30 -6.83 -12.48
CA GLY A 148 -2.62 -6.23 -13.62
C GLY A 148 -1.11 -6.14 -13.43
N LEU A 149 -0.52 -7.05 -12.64
CA LEU A 149 0.91 -7.10 -12.33
C LEU A 149 1.69 -8.08 -13.24
N VAL A 150 0.99 -8.75 -14.16
CA VAL A 150 1.60 -9.61 -15.18
C VAL A 150 2.04 -8.80 -16.40
N PRO A 151 3.12 -9.20 -17.12
CA PRO A 151 3.50 -8.56 -18.37
C PRO A 151 2.39 -8.69 -19.40
N SER A 152 2.14 -7.63 -20.18
CA SER A 152 1.31 -7.70 -21.39
C SER A 152 2.01 -8.56 -22.44
N GLU A 153 1.24 -9.25 -23.26
CA GLU A 153 1.77 -10.14 -24.29
C GLU A 153 1.15 -9.81 -25.66
N HIS A 154 2.01 -9.57 -26.65
CA HIS A 154 1.65 -9.36 -28.06
C HIS A 154 2.36 -10.41 -28.90
N SER A 155 1.95 -11.67 -28.71
CA SER A 155 2.56 -12.82 -29.37
C SER A 155 1.75 -13.22 -30.61
N SER A 156 2.42 -13.54 -31.71
CA SER A 156 1.80 -14.05 -32.94
C SER A 156 2.68 -15.12 -33.57
N GLY A 157 2.08 -16.26 -33.96
CA GLY A 157 2.59 -17.24 -34.94
C GLY A 157 4.01 -17.80 -34.78
N GLY A 158 4.70 -17.54 -33.66
CA GLY A 158 6.10 -17.95 -33.42
C GLY A 158 6.96 -16.90 -32.68
N SER A 159 6.51 -15.65 -32.56
CA SER A 159 7.20 -14.60 -31.81
C SER A 159 6.50 -14.32 -30.49
N ILE A 160 7.26 -14.37 -29.38
CA ILE A 160 6.78 -13.94 -28.05
C ILE A 160 7.31 -12.54 -27.77
N LYS A 161 6.42 -11.54 -27.75
CA LYS A 161 6.76 -10.17 -27.34
C LYS A 161 6.04 -9.82 -26.04
N ARG A 162 6.81 -9.70 -24.96
CA ARG A 162 6.32 -9.28 -23.64
C ARG A 162 6.62 -7.80 -23.40
N GLY A 163 5.60 -7.04 -23.02
CA GLY A 163 5.68 -5.61 -22.73
C GLY A 163 5.72 -5.30 -21.23
N GLY A 164 5.31 -4.08 -20.88
CA GLY A 164 5.12 -3.65 -19.49
C GLY A 164 4.01 -4.43 -18.77
N ILE A 165 3.79 -4.15 -17.49
CA ILE A 165 2.62 -4.74 -16.81
C ILE A 165 1.33 -4.28 -17.50
N THR A 166 0.31 -5.14 -17.53
CA THR A 166 -0.95 -4.82 -18.21
C THR A 166 -1.66 -3.62 -17.60
N LYS A 167 -1.51 -3.40 -16.28
CA LYS A 167 -2.28 -2.41 -15.49
C LYS A 167 -3.80 -2.60 -15.55
N THR A 168 -4.27 -3.68 -16.18
CA THR A 168 -5.66 -4.12 -16.24
C THR A 168 -6.05 -4.65 -14.87
N GLY A 169 -7.07 -4.07 -14.25
CA GLY A 169 -7.53 -4.45 -12.92
C GLY A 169 -7.30 -3.37 -11.86
N ASN A 170 -7.62 -3.70 -10.61
CA ASN A 170 -7.84 -2.72 -9.56
C ASN A 170 -6.59 -1.86 -9.23
N SER A 171 -6.69 -0.56 -9.48
CA SER A 171 -5.60 0.41 -9.28
C SER A 171 -5.26 0.63 -7.82
N HIS A 172 -6.25 0.64 -6.93
CA HIS A 172 -6.09 0.82 -5.48
C HIS A 172 -5.29 -0.34 -4.88
N ALA A 173 -5.73 -1.57 -5.15
CA ALA A 173 -5.03 -2.79 -4.73
C ALA A 173 -3.60 -2.87 -5.27
N ARG A 174 -3.42 -2.60 -6.58
CA ARG A 174 -2.10 -2.59 -7.20
C ARG A 174 -1.18 -1.55 -6.57
N ARG A 175 -1.67 -0.33 -6.32
CA ARG A 175 -0.92 0.75 -5.66
C ARG A 175 -0.50 0.33 -4.25
N ALA A 176 -1.42 -0.21 -3.45
CA ALA A 176 -1.14 -0.68 -2.09
C ALA A 176 -0.04 -1.75 -2.07
N LEU A 177 -0.06 -2.71 -3.00
CA LEU A 177 0.98 -3.73 -3.13
C LEU A 177 2.33 -3.18 -3.56
N ILE A 178 2.35 -2.22 -4.49
CA ILE A 178 3.59 -1.56 -4.91
C ILE A 178 4.20 -0.80 -3.74
N GLU A 179 3.39 -0.09 -2.95
CA GLU A 179 3.84 0.60 -1.73
C GLU A 179 4.42 -0.38 -0.71
N ALA A 180 3.74 -1.51 -0.46
CA ALA A 180 4.23 -2.55 0.43
C ALA A 180 5.55 -3.18 -0.04
N ALA A 181 5.70 -3.38 -1.35
CA ALA A 181 6.86 -4.02 -1.95
C ALA A 181 8.17 -3.25 -1.74
N TRP A 182 8.12 -1.93 -1.51
CA TRP A 182 9.30 -1.12 -1.18
C TRP A 182 10.01 -1.60 0.09
N ALA A 183 9.30 -2.23 1.03
CA ALA A 183 9.90 -2.71 2.26
C ALA A 183 10.96 -3.81 2.03
N TYR A 184 10.88 -4.55 0.93
CA TYR A 184 11.79 -5.66 0.61
C TYR A 184 13.12 -5.20 -0.02
N ARG A 185 13.31 -3.89 -0.23
CA ARG A 185 14.63 -3.33 -0.60
C ARG A 185 15.68 -3.45 0.50
N MET A 186 15.20 -3.60 1.74
CA MET A 186 16.00 -3.67 2.94
C MET A 186 16.45 -5.10 3.22
N GLN A 187 17.38 -5.28 4.17
CA GLN A 187 17.79 -6.62 4.62
C GLN A 187 16.64 -7.38 5.32
N PRO A 188 16.52 -8.71 5.13
CA PRO A 188 15.56 -9.53 5.86
C PRO A 188 15.78 -9.43 7.37
N ARG A 189 14.72 -9.09 8.11
CA ARG A 189 14.68 -9.01 9.57
C ARG A 189 13.23 -9.00 10.05
N VAL A 190 12.93 -9.76 11.09
CA VAL A 190 11.69 -9.62 11.86
C VAL A 190 11.86 -8.45 12.83
N SER A 191 11.29 -7.29 12.51
CA SER A 191 11.40 -6.08 13.36
C SER A 191 10.46 -6.18 14.57
N ARG A 192 10.67 -5.34 15.59
CA ARG A 192 9.76 -5.24 16.76
C ARG A 192 8.29 -5.07 16.36
N VAL A 193 8.02 -4.26 15.33
CA VAL A 193 6.66 -4.07 14.79
C VAL A 193 6.11 -5.35 14.16
N LEU A 194 6.97 -6.11 13.47
CA LEU A 194 6.56 -7.36 12.85
C LEU A 194 6.35 -8.48 13.88
N ILE A 195 7.14 -8.52 14.95
CA ILE A 195 6.93 -9.44 16.09
C ILE A 195 5.52 -9.23 16.66
N LYS A 196 5.16 -7.98 16.98
CA LYS A 196 3.82 -7.65 17.51
C LYS A 196 2.68 -8.07 16.57
N ARG A 197 2.87 -7.93 15.26
CA ARG A 197 1.87 -8.36 14.26
C ARG A 197 1.78 -9.88 14.08
N GLN A 198 2.79 -10.62 14.53
CA GLN A 198 2.88 -12.07 14.37
C GLN A 198 2.57 -12.82 15.67
N GLU A 199 2.36 -12.12 16.78
CA GLU A 199 2.22 -12.68 18.12
C GLU A 199 1.09 -13.72 18.22
N ASN A 200 -0.07 -13.42 17.61
CA ASN A 200 -1.24 -14.29 17.64
C ASN A 200 -1.38 -15.20 16.40
N LEU A 201 -0.38 -15.22 15.52
CA LEU A 201 -0.47 -15.94 14.24
C LEU A 201 0.07 -17.36 14.34
N SER A 202 -0.56 -18.28 13.60
CA SER A 202 -0.12 -19.67 13.51
C SER A 202 1.31 -19.80 12.94
N ASP A 203 2.02 -20.87 13.32
CA ASP A 203 3.37 -21.13 12.81
C ASP A 203 3.42 -21.20 11.27
N PRO A 204 2.48 -21.85 10.56
CA PRO A 204 2.48 -21.88 9.10
C PRO A 204 2.43 -20.49 8.46
N VAL A 205 1.59 -19.58 8.98
CA VAL A 205 1.51 -18.20 8.49
C VAL A 205 2.85 -17.47 8.68
N ARG A 206 3.45 -17.59 9.87
CA ARG A 206 4.75 -16.99 10.18
C ARG A 206 5.86 -17.53 9.28
N GLN A 207 5.88 -18.83 9.01
CA GLN A 207 6.85 -19.47 8.12
C GLN A 207 6.71 -19.00 6.67
N VAL A 208 5.48 -18.90 6.14
CA VAL A 208 5.23 -18.36 4.79
C VAL A 208 5.69 -16.91 4.70
N ALA A 209 5.39 -16.08 5.70
CA ALA A 209 5.82 -14.68 5.74
C ALA A 209 7.34 -14.52 5.82
N TRP A 210 8.04 -15.37 6.58
CA TRP A 210 9.50 -15.38 6.64
C TRP A 210 10.13 -15.82 5.31
N LYS A 211 9.60 -16.90 4.71
CA LYS A 211 9.99 -17.37 3.37
C LYS A 211 9.80 -16.28 2.32
N ALA A 212 8.69 -15.54 2.38
CA ALA A 212 8.44 -14.38 1.53
C ALA A 212 9.55 -13.35 1.68
N GLN A 213 9.94 -13.03 2.92
CA GLN A 213 10.96 -12.05 3.20
C GLN A 213 12.33 -12.39 2.62
N LEU A 214 12.81 -13.62 2.87
CA LEU A 214 14.07 -14.08 2.32
C LEU A 214 14.07 -14.02 0.79
N ARG A 215 13.01 -14.55 0.16
CA ARG A 215 12.90 -14.65 -1.29
C ARG A 215 12.80 -13.29 -1.97
N LEU A 216 11.94 -12.41 -1.47
CA LEU A 216 11.68 -11.11 -2.09
C LEU A 216 12.86 -10.15 -1.92
N CYS A 217 13.53 -10.13 -0.76
CA CYS A 217 14.75 -9.36 -0.57
C CYS A 217 15.90 -9.87 -1.47
N ALA A 218 16.08 -11.20 -1.58
CA ALA A 218 17.07 -11.79 -2.47
C ALA A 218 16.79 -11.46 -3.95
N LYS A 219 15.52 -11.52 -4.36
CA LYS A 219 15.11 -11.15 -5.71
C LYS A 219 15.34 -9.66 -5.99
N TYR A 220 15.04 -8.78 -5.04
CA TYR A 220 15.29 -7.34 -5.18
C TYR A 220 16.78 -7.11 -5.49
N ARG A 221 17.67 -7.66 -4.66
CA ARG A 221 19.13 -7.55 -4.87
C ARG A 221 19.56 -8.12 -6.22
N ARG A 222 19.08 -9.30 -6.59
CA ARG A 222 19.42 -9.97 -7.87
C ARG A 222 19.03 -9.13 -9.09
N ILE A 223 17.83 -8.55 -9.09
CA ILE A 223 17.36 -7.75 -10.24
C ILE A 223 18.03 -6.37 -10.25
N MET A 224 18.23 -5.75 -9.08
CA MET A 224 18.99 -4.49 -8.98
C MET A 224 20.43 -4.63 -9.48
N ALA A 225 21.10 -5.75 -9.18
CA ALA A 225 22.46 -6.03 -9.66
C ALA A 225 22.55 -6.13 -11.20
N LYS A 226 21.43 -6.37 -11.89
CA LYS A 226 21.34 -6.35 -13.37
C LYS A 226 21.10 -4.94 -13.95
N GLY A 227 21.23 -3.89 -13.15
CA GLY A 227 21.07 -2.50 -13.58
C GLY A 227 19.62 -2.10 -13.93
N LYS A 228 18.60 -2.88 -13.52
CA LYS A 228 17.21 -2.54 -13.82
C LYS A 228 16.73 -1.33 -13.00
N PRO A 229 15.85 -0.46 -13.57
CA PRO A 229 15.28 0.66 -12.83
C PRO A 229 14.54 0.19 -11.57
N LYS A 230 14.68 0.93 -10.46
CA LYS A 230 14.10 0.59 -9.15
C LYS A 230 12.59 0.29 -9.25
N GLN A 231 11.86 1.09 -10.02
CA GLN A 231 10.41 0.94 -10.21
C GLN A 231 10.03 -0.39 -10.86
N VAL A 232 10.84 -0.86 -11.82
CA VAL A 232 10.66 -2.16 -12.47
C VAL A 232 10.92 -3.28 -11.46
N VAL A 233 11.96 -3.15 -10.64
CA VAL A 233 12.26 -4.14 -9.60
C VAL A 233 11.13 -4.22 -8.57
N ILE A 234 10.68 -3.08 -8.05
CA ILE A 234 9.58 -3.04 -7.07
C ILE A 234 8.30 -3.63 -7.65
N THR A 235 7.98 -3.36 -8.91
CA THR A 235 6.82 -3.98 -9.59
C THR A 235 6.96 -5.50 -9.64
N ALA A 236 8.15 -6.02 -9.93
CA ALA A 236 8.42 -7.46 -9.94
C ALA A 236 8.38 -8.10 -8.55
N ILE A 237 8.68 -7.33 -7.49
CA ILE A 237 8.51 -7.73 -6.09
C ILE A 237 7.02 -7.73 -5.71
N ALA A 238 6.27 -6.68 -6.03
CA ALA A 238 4.83 -6.58 -5.76
C ALA A 238 4.06 -7.75 -6.38
N ARG A 239 4.40 -8.11 -7.63
CA ARG A 239 3.84 -9.29 -8.31
C ARG A 239 4.06 -10.59 -7.55
N GLU A 240 5.22 -10.78 -6.95
CA GLU A 240 5.51 -12.02 -6.22
C GLU A 240 5.03 -11.96 -4.76
N LEU A 241 4.96 -10.77 -4.17
CA LEU A 241 4.31 -10.53 -2.89
C LEU A 241 2.86 -10.97 -2.93
N SER A 242 2.11 -10.66 -3.99
CA SER A 242 0.71 -11.09 -4.10
C SER A 242 0.55 -12.62 -4.04
N ALA A 243 1.51 -13.40 -4.57
CA ALA A 243 1.49 -14.86 -4.40
C ALA A 243 1.70 -15.30 -2.95
N PHE A 244 2.57 -14.61 -2.22
CA PHE A 244 2.78 -14.91 -0.81
C PHE A 244 1.58 -14.54 0.05
N LEU A 245 0.90 -13.42 -0.26
CA LEU A 245 -0.35 -13.06 0.42
C LEU A 245 -1.45 -14.09 0.16
N TRP A 246 -1.57 -14.55 -1.09
CA TRP A 246 -2.45 -15.68 -1.41
C TRP A 246 -2.09 -16.95 -0.62
N ALA A 247 -0.81 -17.29 -0.54
CA ALA A 247 -0.36 -18.46 0.21
C ALA A 247 -0.61 -18.35 1.72
N ILE A 248 -0.50 -17.14 2.29
CA ILE A 248 -0.87 -16.84 3.68
C ILE A 248 -2.37 -17.04 3.89
N ALA A 249 -3.21 -16.47 3.02
CA ALA A 249 -4.66 -16.62 3.12
C ALA A 249 -5.10 -18.09 3.05
N LYS A 250 -4.40 -18.92 2.26
CA LYS A 250 -4.65 -20.37 2.20
C LYS A 250 -4.35 -21.12 3.50
N GLN A 251 -3.52 -20.58 4.40
CA GLN A 251 -3.27 -21.20 5.71
C GLN A 251 -4.41 -21.02 6.71
N LEU A 252 -5.39 -20.17 6.39
CA LEU A 252 -6.56 -19.93 7.25
C LEU A 252 -7.76 -20.82 6.89
N GLN A 253 -7.67 -21.58 5.80
CA GLN A 253 -8.71 -22.56 5.49
C GLN A 253 -8.54 -23.78 6.40
N PRO A 254 -9.61 -24.33 6.97
CA PRO A 254 -9.53 -25.62 7.65
C PRO A 254 -8.99 -26.66 6.66
N VAL A 255 -8.10 -27.52 7.15
CA VAL A 255 -7.59 -28.64 6.36
C VAL A 255 -8.76 -29.57 6.08
N THR A 256 -9.31 -29.50 4.87
CA THR A 256 -10.25 -30.50 4.33
C THR A 256 -9.60 -31.86 4.21
#